data_AF-A0A7S0DZU7-F1
#
_entry.id   AF-A0A7S0DZU7-F1
#
_cell.length_a   1.000
_cell.length_b   1.000
_cell.length_c   1.000
_cell.angle_alpha   90.00
_cell.angle_beta   90.00
_cell.angle_gamma   90.00
#
_symmetry.space_group_name_H-M   'P 1'
#
loop_
_entity.id
_entity.type
_entity.pdbx_description
1 polymer ?
#
loop_
_entity_poly.entity_id
_entity_poly.type
_entity_poly.pdbx_seq_one_letter_code
_entity_poly.pdbx_strand_id
1 'polypeptide(L)'
;SSRTRPTRLERCPWNEDAYIISPPNVQVKHLIDLSPHKQGLFHFQSWSSIIPPLCIEYGRGQNLLDMCAAPGGKASMIAEKMEGDSRLVVNEKDRKRYEKMS
;
A
#
# COMPACT_ATOMS: atom_id res chain seq x y z
N SER A 1 -4.74 26.47 -24.12
CA SER A 1 -3.47 25.75 -24.28
C SER A 1 -3.01 25.27 -22.91
N SER A 2 -3.43 24.07 -22.46
CA SER A 2 -3.02 23.52 -21.17
C SER A 2 -1.74 22.72 -21.35
N ARG A 3 -0.63 23.26 -20.85
CA ARG A 3 0.69 22.65 -20.90
C ARG A 3 0.73 21.52 -19.87
N THR A 4 0.42 20.28 -20.27
CA THR A 4 0.48 19.11 -19.39
C THR A 4 1.93 18.86 -18.99
N ARG A 5 2.25 19.05 -17.71
CA ARG A 5 3.57 18.71 -17.16
C ARG A 5 3.72 17.18 -17.18
N PRO A 6 4.88 16.63 -17.58
CA PRO A 6 5.10 15.20 -17.57
C PRO A 6 5.06 14.66 -16.14
N THR A 7 4.42 13.49 -15.96
CA THR A 7 4.44 12.74 -14.70
C THR A 7 5.85 12.28 -14.39
N ARG A 8 6.30 12.48 -13.15
CA ARG A 8 7.57 12.00 -12.64
C ARG A 8 7.37 11.18 -11.37
N LEU A 9 8.28 10.25 -11.14
CA LEU A 9 8.41 9.51 -9.88
C LEU A 9 9.64 10.04 -9.15
N GLU A 10 9.43 10.57 -7.95
CA GLU A 10 10.47 11.09 -7.07
C GLU A 10 10.61 10.12 -5.88
N ARG A 11 11.82 9.81 -5.42
CA ARG A 11 11.97 8.93 -4.23
C ARG A 11 11.38 9.59 -3.00
N CYS A 12 10.71 8.81 -2.16
CA CYS A 12 10.29 9.29 -0.84
C CYS A 12 11.53 9.46 0.05
N PRO A 13 11.73 10.63 0.69
CA PRO A 13 12.95 10.91 1.45
C PRO A 13 13.06 10.14 2.77
N TRP A 14 12.00 9.49 3.23
CA TRP A 14 11.95 8.80 4.52
C TRP A 14 11.47 7.34 4.42
N ASN A 15 11.18 6.85 3.21
CA ASN A 15 10.84 5.47 2.96
C ASN A 15 11.45 5.02 1.62
N GLU A 16 12.45 4.15 1.69
CA GLU A 16 13.22 3.71 0.53
C GLU A 16 12.39 2.90 -0.48
N ASP A 17 11.32 2.26 0.00
CA ASP A 17 10.39 1.43 -0.79
C ASP A 17 9.28 2.26 -1.45
N ALA A 18 9.26 3.60 -1.26
CA ALA A 18 8.19 4.46 -1.74
C ALA A 18 8.64 5.51 -2.76
N TYR A 19 7.77 5.76 -3.74
CA TYR A 19 7.91 6.83 -4.72
C TYR A 19 6.71 7.78 -4.67
N ILE A 20 6.98 9.05 -4.92
CA ILE A 20 6.02 10.16 -4.95
C ILE A 20 5.75 10.51 -6.40
N ILE A 21 4.46 10.58 -6.76
CA ILE A 21 4.02 11.04 -8.07
C ILE A 21 4.01 12.57 -8.07
N SER A 22 4.75 13.16 -9.00
CA SER A 22 4.90 14.60 -9.16
C SER A 22 4.53 15.03 -10.59
N PRO A 23 3.80 16.14 -10.79
CA PRO A 23 3.19 16.99 -9.76
C PRO A 23 2.02 16.28 -9.04
N PRO A 24 1.58 16.80 -7.87
CA PRO A 24 0.42 16.25 -7.17
C PRO A 24 -0.85 16.36 -8.02
N ASN A 25 -1.83 15.50 -7.75
CA ASN A 25 -3.13 15.46 -8.42
C ASN A 25 -3.10 15.16 -9.93
N VAL A 26 -2.05 14.47 -10.40
CA VAL A 26 -1.98 13.96 -11.77
C VAL A 26 -2.74 12.65 -11.90
N GLN A 27 -3.48 12.49 -13.00
CA GLN A 27 -4.13 11.22 -13.31
C GLN A 27 -3.08 10.18 -13.75
N VAL A 28 -3.02 9.07 -13.03
CA VAL A 28 -2.06 7.98 -13.27
C VAL A 28 -2.72 6.67 -13.66
N LYS A 29 -3.90 6.73 -14.31
CA LYS A 29 -4.63 5.53 -14.74
C LYS A 29 -3.76 4.56 -15.55
N HIS A 30 -2.91 5.10 -16.43
CA HIS A 30 -1.98 4.30 -17.23
C HIS A 30 -1.02 3.43 -16.40
N LEU A 31 -0.71 3.82 -15.17
CA LEU A 31 0.15 3.03 -14.28
C LEU A 31 -0.58 1.81 -13.70
N ILE A 32 -1.90 1.89 -13.52
CA ILE A 32 -2.74 0.78 -13.05
C ILE A 32 -2.77 -0.36 -14.08
N ASP A 33 -2.67 -0.02 -15.36
CA ASP A 33 -2.73 -0.97 -16.45
C ASP A 33 -1.40 -1.70 -16.72
N LEU A 34 -0.30 -1.24 -16.11
CA LEU A 34 1.02 -1.83 -16.26
C LEU A 34 1.09 -3.25 -15.71
N SER A 35 1.83 -4.13 -16.38
CA SER A 35 2.04 -5.51 -15.94
C SER A 35 2.60 -5.61 -14.51
N PRO A 36 3.59 -4.80 -14.10
CA PRO A 36 4.06 -4.78 -12.71
C PRO A 36 2.97 -4.50 -11.67
N HIS A 37 2.04 -3.56 -11.94
CA HIS A 37 0.93 -3.29 -11.03
C HIS A 37 -0.01 -4.49 -10.92
N LYS A 38 -0.34 -5.11 -12.05
CA LYS A 38 -1.21 -6.31 -12.10
C LYS A 38 -0.57 -7.54 -11.45
N GLN A 39 0.76 -7.59 -11.39
CA GLN A 39 1.53 -8.63 -10.70
C GLN A 39 1.75 -8.31 -9.21
N GLY A 40 1.27 -7.18 -8.71
CA GLY A 40 1.46 -6.78 -7.30
C GLY A 40 2.85 -6.25 -6.97
N LEU A 41 3.66 -5.88 -7.98
CA LEU A 41 5.02 -5.35 -7.74
C LEU A 41 5.02 -3.92 -7.17
N PHE A 42 3.91 -3.20 -7.30
CA PHE A 42 3.70 -1.93 -6.61
C PHE A 42 2.22 -1.63 -6.44
N HIS A 43 1.89 -0.83 -5.42
CA HIS A 43 0.53 -0.42 -5.11
C HIS A 43 0.44 1.09 -4.84
N PHE A 44 -0.68 1.71 -5.19
CA PHE A 44 -0.96 3.09 -4.83
C PHE A 44 -1.40 3.19 -3.37
N GLN A 45 -0.72 4.03 -2.58
CA GLN A 45 -1.02 4.24 -1.17
C GLN A 45 -1.07 5.72 -0.82
N SER A 46 -1.88 6.06 0.19
CA SER A 46 -1.81 7.36 0.87
C SER A 46 -0.74 7.33 1.96
N TRP A 47 -0.21 8.49 2.34
CA TRP A 47 0.72 8.60 3.47
C TRP A 47 0.15 8.02 4.76
N SER A 48 -1.12 8.31 5.06
CA SER A 48 -1.83 7.76 6.21
C SER A 48 -1.96 6.23 6.19
N SER A 49 -1.77 5.59 5.04
CA SER A 49 -1.80 4.14 4.90
C SER A 49 -0.44 3.50 5.08
N ILE A 50 0.66 4.22 4.82
CA ILE A 50 1.99 3.63 4.96
C ILE A 50 2.63 3.91 6.32
N ILE A 51 2.26 5.00 6.99
CA ILE A 51 2.85 5.35 8.30
C ILE A 51 2.59 4.27 9.36
N PRO A 52 1.35 3.77 9.57
CA PRO A 52 1.11 2.80 10.64
C PRO A 52 1.93 1.50 10.49
N PRO A 53 1.99 0.85 9.31
CA PRO A 53 2.85 -0.33 9.12
C PRO A 53 4.35 -0.06 9.34
N LEU A 54 4.84 1.15 9.08
CA LEU A 54 6.25 1.50 9.30
C LEU A 54 6.59 1.70 10.78
N CYS A 55 5.61 2.01 11.63
CA CYS A 55 5.80 2.22 13.06
C CYS A 55 5.64 0.92 13.89
N ILE A 56 5.30 -0.21 13.25
CA ILE A 56 5.15 -1.50 13.92
C ILE A 56 6.52 -2.19 13.97
N GLU A 57 6.88 -2.70 15.15
CA GLU A 57 8.00 -3.64 15.28
C GLU A 57 7.52 -5.06 14.97
N TYR A 58 8.09 -5.68 13.92
CA TYR A 58 7.74 -7.02 13.50
C TYR A 58 8.68 -8.04 14.16
N GLY A 59 8.26 -8.60 15.29
CA GLY A 59 8.98 -9.71 15.93
C GLY A 59 8.67 -11.05 15.24
N ARG A 60 9.67 -11.94 15.15
CA ARG A 60 9.47 -13.30 14.62
C ARG A 60 8.42 -14.04 15.46
N GLY A 61 7.39 -14.58 14.81
CA GLY A 61 6.31 -15.32 15.46
C GLY A 61 5.28 -14.45 16.18
N GLN A 62 5.32 -13.13 16.02
CA GLN A 62 4.29 -12.24 16.56
C GLN A 62 3.04 -12.27 15.68
N ASN A 63 1.90 -12.53 16.29
CA ASN A 63 0.62 -12.40 15.64
C ASN A 63 0.14 -10.95 15.71
N LEU A 64 -0.43 -10.46 14.61
CA LEU A 64 -0.91 -9.09 14.49
C LEU A 64 -2.40 -9.07 14.13
N LEU A 65 -3.14 -8.14 14.72
CA LEU A 65 -4.56 -7.93 14.46
C LEU A 65 -4.77 -6.54 13.84
N ASP A 66 -5.22 -6.49 12.59
CA ASP A 66 -5.74 -5.28 11.97
C ASP A 66 -7.26 -5.20 12.23
N MET A 67 -7.65 -4.34 13.16
CA MET A 67 -9.04 -4.23 13.63
C MET A 67 -9.99 -3.54 12.63
N CYS A 68 -9.45 -2.76 11.69
CA CYS A 68 -10.21 -1.95 10.74
C CYS A 68 -9.63 -2.12 9.33
N ALA A 69 -9.58 -3.38 8.91
CA ALA A 69 -8.85 -3.76 7.74
C ALA A 69 -9.69 -3.55 6.48
N ALA A 70 -10.02 -2.30 6.15
CA ALA A 70 -10.26 -1.91 4.77
C ALA A 70 -10.15 -0.41 4.53
N PRO A 71 -9.68 -0.01 3.33
CA PRO A 71 -9.29 -0.88 2.22
C PRO A 71 -7.80 -1.30 2.26
N GLY A 72 -7.58 -2.63 2.24
CA GLY A 72 -6.45 -3.46 1.74
C GLY A 72 -5.00 -3.05 1.98
N GLY A 73 -4.63 -1.80 1.73
CA GLY A 73 -3.23 -1.41 1.55
C GLY A 73 -2.33 -1.59 2.76
N LYS A 74 -2.88 -1.35 3.96
CA LYS A 74 -2.16 -1.51 5.23
C LYS A 74 -1.90 -2.98 5.53
N ALA A 75 -2.94 -3.81 5.44
CA ALA A 75 -2.86 -5.23 5.71
C ALA A 75 -1.88 -5.93 4.75
N SER A 76 -1.87 -5.59 3.46
CA SER A 76 -0.89 -6.11 2.51
C SER A 76 0.54 -5.71 2.89
N MET A 77 0.78 -4.43 3.21
CA MET A 77 2.12 -3.97 3.64
C MET A 77 2.58 -4.62 4.95
N ILE A 78 1.68 -4.86 5.88
CA ILE A 78 1.96 -5.60 7.13
C ILE A 78 2.33 -7.05 6.79
N ALA A 79 1.56 -7.71 5.94
CA ALA A 79 1.83 -9.09 5.53
C ALA A 79 3.19 -9.23 4.83
N GLU A 80 3.60 -8.25 4.01
CA GLU A 80 4.93 -8.21 3.37
C GLU A 80 6.08 -8.09 4.38
N LYS A 81 5.85 -7.45 5.54
CA LYS A 81 6.86 -7.26 6.59
C LYS A 81 6.87 -8.36 7.64
N MET A 82 5.82 -9.18 7.71
CA MET A 82 5.74 -10.30 8.64
C MET A 82 6.55 -11.49 8.10
N GLU A 83 7.37 -12.09 8.96
CA GLU A 83 8.21 -13.24 8.60
C GLU A 83 7.85 -14.50 9.41
N GLY A 84 8.15 -15.67 8.84
CA GLY A 84 8.01 -16.96 9.52
C GLY A 84 6.56 -17.35 9.83
N ASP A 85 6.33 -18.04 10.95
CA ASP A 85 5.02 -18.59 11.36
C ASP A 85 4.06 -17.53 11.97
N SER A 86 4.25 -16.26 11.62
CA SER A 86 3.46 -15.14 12.12
C SER A 86 2.08 -15.11 11.45
N ARG A 87 1.03 -14.74 12.18
CA ARG A 87 -0.34 -14.66 11.64
C ARG A 87 -0.88 -13.23 11.67
N LEU A 88 -1.36 -12.77 10.51
CA LEU A 88 -2.14 -11.54 10.40
C LEU A 88 -3.64 -11.86 10.41
N VAL A 89 -4.36 -11.32 11.39
CA VAL A 89 -5.83 -11.36 11.42
C VAL A 89 -6.36 -10.01 10.95
N VAL A 90 -7.22 -10.07 9.93
CA VAL A 90 -7.77 -8.92 9.22
C VAL A 90 -9.26 -8.87 9.54
N ASN A 91 -9.70 -7.86 10.28
CA ASN A 91 -11.10 -7.69 10.63
C ASN A 91 -11.75 -6.60 9.76
N GLU A 92 -12.67 -7.02 8.89
CA GLU A 92 -13.49 -6.13 8.06
C GLU A 92 -14.96 -6.51 8.18
N LYS A 93 -15.79 -5.56 8.61
CA LYS A 93 -17.22 -5.78 8.84
C LYS A 93 -18.06 -5.67 7.57
N ASP A 94 -17.60 -4.90 6.59
CA ASP A 94 -18.28 -4.69 5.32
C ASP A 94 -17.84 -5.75 4.31
N ARG A 95 -18.76 -6.65 3.98
CA ARG A 95 -18.52 -7.77 3.05
C ARG A 95 -17.99 -7.31 1.69
N LYS A 96 -18.49 -6.19 1.16
CA LYS A 96 -18.05 -5.67 -0.15
C LYS A 96 -16.64 -5.12 -0.10
N ARG A 97 -16.18 -4.66 1.07
CA ARG A 97 -14.80 -4.21 1.26
C ARG A 97 -13.85 -5.38 1.46
N TYR A 98 -14.29 -6.40 2.20
CA TYR A 98 -13.55 -7.66 2.35
C TYR A 98 -13.26 -8.31 0.99
N GLU A 99 -14.26 -8.39 0.12
CA GLU A 99 -14.12 -8.96 -1.24
C GLU A 99 -13.14 -8.19 -2.14
N LYS A 100 -12.79 -6.95 -1.80
CA LYS A 100 -11.77 -6.17 -2.51
C LYS A 100 -10.35 -6.39 -2.00
N MET A 101 -10.19 -7.18 -0.94
CA MET A 101 -8.88 -7.52 -0.37
C MET A 101 -8.33 -8.85 -0.92
N SER A 102 -9.20 -9.70 -1.48
CA SER A 102 -8.86 -10.98 -2.11
C SER A 102 -8.42 -10.85 -3.56
#